data_AF-A0A2V8P5K4-F1
#
_entry.id   AF-A0A2V8P5K4-F1
#
_cell.length_a   1.000
_cell.length_b   1.000
_cell.length_c   1.000
_cell.angle_alpha   90.00
_cell.angle_beta   90.00
_cell.angle_gamma   90.00
#
_symmetry.space_group_name_H-M   'P 1'
#
loop_
_entity.id
_entity.type
_entity.pdbx_description
1 polymer ?
#
loop_
_entity_poly.entity_id
_entity_poly.type
_entity_poly.pdbx_seq_one_letter_code
_entity_poly.pdbx_strand_id
1 'polypeptide(L)'
;IFTGLLPAWRASHPNLATSMNEAARGSSEGVAGGRTRAGLVVIEIVLALVLLASAGLLVESFLRLQKVPAGFDHTKVITARLELPNASYPKAQDTADFYKKLLERVSVLPGVQSAAAAWWIPLSGSDIDLSFDVQERPLPEGQQAVAEVNVVTPEYFRTLRTPIALGRAFTERDDKNAPPVAIVSESFAKQYFPGENPIGKRITPNGSVDGKPPVREIVGVVADMHLISLKVAPRPQIYIPHQQFGIHSMSIFVRTQVAPESLTNTLRRTVAEIDKDVPIYRTRTLTDYMSQSVAQPRLNAMLVGLFALISLLLAAAGIFGVMSYSVTQRTQ
;
A
#
# COMPACT_ATOMS: atom_id res chain seq x y z
N ILE A 1 1.86 19.90 -31.29
CA ILE A 1 0.66 20.04 -32.17
C ILE A 1 0.33 21.52 -32.43
N PHE A 2 0.26 22.38 -31.40
CA PHE A 2 0.05 23.83 -31.59
C PHE A 2 1.18 24.60 -32.31
N THR A 3 2.39 24.03 -32.39
CA THR A 3 3.55 24.64 -33.05
C THR A 3 3.52 24.61 -34.58
N GLY A 4 2.59 23.86 -35.19
CA GLY A 4 2.48 23.72 -36.66
C GLY A 4 1.38 24.56 -37.32
N LEU A 5 0.39 25.02 -36.56
CA LEU A 5 -0.78 25.72 -37.11
C LEU A 5 -0.46 27.16 -37.53
N LEU A 6 0.34 27.89 -36.75
CA LEU A 6 0.72 29.26 -37.06
C LEU A 6 1.61 29.41 -38.32
N PRO A 7 2.65 28.57 -38.51
CA PRO A 7 3.45 28.58 -39.73
C PRO A 7 2.64 28.18 -40.97
N ALA A 8 1.76 27.18 -40.84
CA ALA A 8 0.91 26.70 -41.93
C ALA A 8 -0.12 27.75 -42.38
N TRP A 9 -0.70 28.50 -41.43
CA TRP A 9 -1.66 29.56 -41.75
C TRP A 9 -1.02 30.80 -42.39
N ARG A 10 0.22 31.16 -41.99
CA ARG A 10 0.99 32.22 -42.64
C ARG A 10 1.49 31.82 -44.03
N ALA A 11 1.78 30.55 -44.26
CA ALA A 11 2.17 30.05 -45.58
C ALA A 11 0.99 29.95 -46.57
N SER A 12 -0.26 29.86 -46.07
CA SER A 12 -1.45 29.70 -46.92
C SER A 12 -2.06 31.01 -47.43
N HIS A 13 -1.58 32.18 -47.00
CA HIS A 13 -2.04 33.49 -47.46
C HIS A 13 -0.87 34.39 -47.91
N PRO A 14 -0.21 34.09 -49.04
CA PRO A 14 0.78 35.00 -49.60
C PRO A 14 0.07 36.23 -50.17
N ASN A 15 0.23 37.37 -49.52
CA ASN A 15 -0.25 38.66 -50.03
C ASN A 15 0.72 39.14 -51.12
N LEU A 16 0.47 38.72 -52.36
CA LEU A 16 1.37 38.93 -53.52
C LEU A 16 1.50 40.40 -53.98
N ALA A 17 0.92 41.35 -53.27
CA ALA A 17 1.00 42.78 -53.62
C ALA A 17 2.12 43.55 -52.89
N THR A 18 2.81 42.95 -51.91
CA THR A 18 3.89 43.62 -51.16
C THR A 18 5.30 43.08 -51.42
N SER A 19 5.44 41.96 -52.15
CA SER A 19 6.72 41.25 -52.33
C SER A 19 7.66 41.84 -53.38
N MET A 20 7.31 42.96 -54.04
CA MET A 20 8.16 43.64 -55.03
C MET A 20 8.83 44.92 -54.52
N ASN A 21 8.66 45.32 -53.24
CA ASN A 21 9.31 46.51 -52.67
C ASN A 21 10.09 46.25 -51.36
N GLU A 22 10.27 44.99 -50.96
CA GLU A 22 10.96 44.63 -49.70
C GLU A 22 12.49 44.49 -49.81
N ALA A 23 13.05 44.58 -51.02
CA ALA A 23 14.51 44.56 -51.22
C ALA A 23 15.24 45.83 -50.71
N ALA A 24 14.51 46.86 -50.27
CA ALA A 24 15.08 48.16 -49.87
C ALA A 24 15.00 48.47 -48.36
N ARG A 25 14.56 47.53 -47.51
CA ARG A 25 14.58 47.72 -46.04
C ARG A 25 15.16 46.50 -45.33
N GLY A 26 16.45 46.25 -45.57
CA GLY A 26 17.26 45.46 -44.65
C GLY A 26 17.32 46.14 -43.29
N SER A 27 16.76 45.53 -42.25
CA SER A 27 17.21 45.58 -40.84
C SER A 27 16.15 45.23 -39.78
N SER A 28 14.85 45.10 -40.11
CA SER A 28 13.82 44.86 -39.07
C SER A 28 13.37 43.40 -38.89
N GLU A 29 13.46 42.54 -39.92
CA GLU A 29 13.05 41.12 -39.80
C GLU A 29 14.04 40.25 -39.00
N GLY A 30 15.32 40.61 -38.95
CA GLY A 30 16.35 39.87 -38.22
C GLY A 30 16.23 39.95 -36.69
N VAL A 31 15.68 41.05 -36.16
CA VAL A 31 15.57 41.28 -34.70
C VAL A 31 14.24 40.76 -34.13
N ALA A 32 13.13 40.91 -34.87
CA ALA A 32 11.81 40.44 -34.45
C ALA A 32 11.65 38.91 -34.60
N GLY A 33 12.19 38.31 -35.67
CA GLY A 33 12.24 36.85 -35.85
C GLY A 33 13.18 36.15 -34.87
N GLY A 34 14.30 36.80 -34.50
CA GLY A 34 15.24 36.31 -33.50
C GLY A 34 14.67 36.32 -32.07
N ARG A 35 13.98 37.39 -31.67
CA ARG A 35 13.39 37.52 -30.31
C ARG A 35 12.22 36.56 -30.07
N THR A 36 11.40 36.31 -31.09
CA THR A 36 10.30 35.34 -31.00
C THR A 36 10.80 33.89 -30.93
N ARG A 37 11.84 33.53 -31.69
CA ARG A 37 12.53 32.23 -31.57
C ARG A 37 13.25 32.06 -30.24
N ALA A 38 13.96 33.08 -29.77
CA ALA A 38 14.63 33.04 -28.47
C ALA A 38 13.62 32.80 -27.34
N GLY A 39 12.44 33.44 -27.38
CA GLY A 39 11.36 33.19 -26.43
C GLY A 39 10.84 31.74 -26.47
N LEU A 40 10.69 31.16 -27.66
CA LEU A 40 10.27 29.75 -27.83
C LEU A 40 11.30 28.78 -27.23
N VAL A 41 12.60 29.01 -27.46
CA VAL A 41 13.68 28.17 -26.90
C VAL A 41 13.72 28.28 -25.38
N VAL A 42 13.54 29.48 -24.81
CA VAL A 42 13.48 29.65 -23.35
C VAL A 42 12.29 28.90 -22.75
N ILE A 43 11.10 29.00 -23.35
CA ILE A 43 9.91 28.25 -22.90
C ILE A 43 10.16 26.75 -22.97
N GLU A 44 10.80 26.26 -24.04
CA GLU A 44 11.12 24.85 -24.21
C GLU A 44 12.10 24.34 -23.14
N ILE A 45 13.16 25.10 -22.85
CA ILE A 45 14.11 24.78 -21.77
C ILE A 45 13.40 24.76 -20.41
N VAL A 46 12.56 25.76 -20.12
CA VAL A 46 11.80 25.84 -18.87
C VAL A 46 10.86 24.64 -18.73
N LEU A 47 10.12 24.27 -19.78
CA LEU A 47 9.24 23.11 -19.76
C LEU A 47 10.01 21.79 -19.58
N ALA A 48 11.16 21.64 -20.24
CA ALA A 48 12.03 20.47 -20.09
C ALA A 48 12.57 20.36 -18.65
N LEU A 49 13.01 21.47 -18.05
CA LEU A 49 13.49 21.50 -16.67
C LEU A 49 12.37 21.19 -15.66
N VAL A 50 11.18 21.75 -15.86
CA VAL A 50 10.01 21.46 -15.00
C VAL A 50 9.63 19.97 -15.07
N LEU A 51 9.61 19.38 -16.27
CA LEU A 51 9.34 17.95 -16.45
C LEU A 51 10.43 17.08 -15.80
N LEU A 52 11.70 17.42 -15.99
CA LEU A 52 12.82 16.68 -15.40
C LEU A 52 12.79 16.75 -13.87
N ALA A 53 12.53 17.94 -13.30
CA ALA A 53 12.38 18.11 -11.86
C ALA A 53 11.19 17.32 -11.32
N SER A 54 10.05 17.32 -12.02
CA SER A 54 8.86 16.56 -11.64
C SER A 54 9.11 15.05 -11.67
N ALA A 55 9.80 14.54 -12.70
CA ALA A 55 10.19 13.14 -12.80
C ALA A 55 11.17 12.74 -11.69
N GLY A 56 12.18 13.57 -11.41
CA GLY A 56 13.12 13.35 -10.32
C GLY A 56 12.43 13.25 -8.95
N LEU A 57 11.52 14.18 -8.65
CA LEU A 57 10.73 14.17 -7.42
C LEU A 57 9.82 12.93 -7.31
N LEU A 58 9.24 12.46 -8.41
CA LEU A 58 8.43 11.23 -8.41
C LEU A 58 9.26 9.98 -8.14
N VAL A 59 10.45 9.88 -8.76
CA VAL A 59 11.39 8.77 -8.50
C VAL A 59 11.86 8.80 -7.05
N GLU A 60 12.22 9.97 -6.53
CA GLU A 60 12.62 10.14 -5.14
C GLU A 60 11.47 9.77 -4.18
N SER A 61 10.26 10.24 -4.46
CA SER A 61 9.06 9.89 -3.68
C SER A 61 8.80 8.39 -3.68
N PHE A 62 8.97 7.71 -4.81
CA PHE A 62 8.85 6.25 -4.91
C PHE A 62 9.95 5.52 -4.11
N LEU A 63 11.20 5.96 -4.19
CA LEU A 63 12.30 5.40 -3.41
C LEU A 63 12.11 5.59 -1.90
N ARG A 64 11.53 6.73 -1.49
CA ARG A 64 11.15 6.98 -0.09
C ARG A 64 10.01 6.06 0.34
N LEU A 65 8.99 5.87 -0.50
CA LEU A 65 7.86 4.99 -0.22
C LEU A 65 8.29 3.52 0.01
N GLN A 66 9.29 3.04 -0.75
CA GLN A 66 9.84 1.69 -0.55
C GLN A 66 10.57 1.50 0.80
N LYS A 67 11.01 2.60 1.43
CA LYS A 67 11.71 2.58 2.73
C LYS A 67 10.78 2.77 3.92
N VAL A 68 9.49 3.05 3.68
CA VAL A 68 8.50 3.19 4.76
C VAL A 68 8.38 1.84 5.48
N PRO A 69 8.61 1.78 6.80
CA PRO A 69 8.42 0.55 7.55
C PRO A 69 6.97 0.11 7.46
N ALA A 70 6.73 -1.08 6.90
CA ALA A 70 5.38 -1.62 6.76
C ALA A 70 4.72 -1.97 8.10
N GLY A 71 5.51 -2.04 9.18
CA GLY A 71 5.09 -2.56 10.50
C GLY A 71 5.21 -4.08 10.63
N PHE A 72 5.68 -4.75 9.58
CA PHE A 72 5.91 -6.20 9.55
C PHE A 72 6.98 -6.61 8.53
N ASP A 73 7.56 -7.78 8.75
CA ASP A 73 8.51 -8.42 7.85
C ASP A 73 7.77 -9.36 6.88
N HIS A 74 7.68 -8.94 5.62
CA HIS A 74 7.05 -9.68 4.53
C HIS A 74 7.96 -10.74 3.90
N THR A 75 9.26 -10.75 4.23
CA THR A 75 10.22 -11.65 3.60
C THR A 75 9.97 -13.10 4.03
N LYS A 76 10.03 -14.02 3.05
CA LYS A 76 9.91 -15.47 3.30
C LYS A 76 8.61 -15.90 4.02
N VAL A 77 7.52 -15.17 3.80
CA VAL A 77 6.19 -15.53 4.30
C VAL A 77 5.28 -15.87 3.12
N ILE A 78 4.75 -17.09 3.10
CA ILE A 78 3.65 -17.49 2.23
C ILE A 78 2.33 -17.34 2.97
N THR A 79 1.32 -16.90 2.25
CA THR A 79 -0.05 -16.77 2.74
C THR A 79 -0.99 -17.61 1.90
N ALA A 80 -2.06 -18.10 2.50
CA ALA A 80 -3.13 -18.76 1.77
C ALA A 80 -4.45 -18.54 2.52
N ARG A 81 -5.55 -18.37 1.78
CA ARG A 81 -6.87 -18.17 2.36
C ARG A 81 -7.61 -19.49 2.48
N LEU A 82 -8.28 -19.67 3.61
CA LEU A 82 -9.13 -20.80 3.92
C LEU A 82 -10.56 -20.29 4.18
N GLU A 83 -11.54 -21.08 3.76
CA GLU A 83 -12.95 -20.84 4.03
C GLU A 83 -13.54 -22.11 4.63
N LEU A 84 -13.93 -22.07 5.90
CA LEU A 84 -14.54 -23.23 6.56
C LEU A 84 -16.03 -23.30 6.20
N PRO A 85 -16.54 -24.46 5.73
CA PRO A 85 -17.96 -24.62 5.44
C PRO A 85 -18.82 -24.44 6.70
N ASN A 86 -19.75 -23.49 6.71
CA ASN A 86 -20.65 -23.23 7.85
C ASN A 86 -21.40 -24.49 8.33
N ALA A 87 -21.74 -25.40 7.41
CA ALA A 87 -22.44 -26.65 7.74
C ALA A 87 -21.60 -27.61 8.60
N SER A 88 -20.28 -27.64 8.38
CA SER A 88 -19.34 -28.51 9.09
C SER A 88 -18.79 -27.86 10.36
N TYR A 89 -18.78 -26.51 10.41
CA TYR A 89 -18.23 -25.73 11.52
C TYR A 89 -19.26 -24.71 12.06
N PRO A 90 -20.43 -25.16 12.55
CA PRO A 90 -21.53 -24.26 12.89
C PRO A 90 -21.26 -23.36 14.12
N LYS A 91 -20.29 -23.73 14.98
CA LYS A 91 -19.95 -22.95 16.18
C LYS A 91 -18.62 -22.23 16.01
N ALA A 92 -18.51 -21.05 16.62
CA ALA A 92 -17.25 -20.32 16.71
C ALA A 92 -16.09 -21.18 17.26
N GLN A 93 -16.39 -22.06 18.24
CA GLN A 93 -15.39 -22.99 18.79
C GLN A 93 -14.85 -23.97 17.73
N ASP A 94 -15.72 -24.51 16.88
CA ASP A 94 -15.32 -25.50 15.87
C ASP A 94 -14.30 -24.88 14.89
N THR A 95 -14.50 -23.60 14.54
CA THR A 95 -13.54 -22.86 13.72
C THR A 95 -12.23 -22.59 14.42
N ALA A 96 -12.26 -22.19 15.70
CA ALA A 96 -11.05 -21.94 16.48
C ALA A 96 -10.21 -23.23 16.64
N ASP A 97 -10.86 -24.35 16.92
CA ASP A 97 -10.22 -25.65 17.08
C ASP A 97 -9.60 -26.14 15.76
N PHE A 98 -10.25 -25.89 14.63
CA PHE A 98 -9.68 -26.19 13.31
C PHE A 98 -8.38 -25.42 13.07
N TYR A 99 -8.37 -24.09 13.28
CA TYR A 99 -7.16 -23.30 13.06
C TYR A 99 -6.04 -23.67 14.03
N LYS A 100 -6.36 -23.97 15.29
CA LYS A 100 -5.38 -24.48 16.25
C LYS A 100 -4.71 -25.76 15.74
N LYS A 101 -5.51 -26.77 15.38
CA LYS A 101 -5.01 -28.05 14.85
C LYS A 101 -4.22 -27.90 13.56
N LEU A 102 -4.67 -27.02 12.66
CA LEU A 102 -3.97 -26.71 11.42
C LEU A 102 -2.60 -26.10 11.70
N LEU A 103 -2.53 -25.10 12.56
CA LEU A 103 -1.28 -24.41 12.88
C LEU A 103 -0.29 -25.31 13.62
N GLU A 104 -0.76 -26.17 14.53
CA GLU A 104 0.08 -27.20 15.16
C GLU A 104 0.74 -28.10 14.11
N ARG A 105 -0.02 -28.61 13.13
CA ARG A 105 0.53 -29.45 12.04
C ARG A 105 1.46 -28.68 11.11
N VAL A 106 1.11 -27.46 10.73
CA VAL A 106 1.93 -26.64 9.82
C VAL A 106 3.25 -26.23 10.47
N SER A 107 3.23 -25.95 11.79
CA SER A 107 4.41 -25.49 12.52
C SER A 107 5.55 -26.52 12.58
N VAL A 108 5.23 -27.81 12.46
CA VAL A 108 6.22 -28.91 12.49
C VAL A 108 6.67 -29.37 11.10
N LEU A 109 6.16 -28.75 10.03
CA LEU A 109 6.57 -29.09 8.66
C LEU A 109 8.05 -28.70 8.43
N PRO A 110 8.82 -29.53 7.70
CA PRO A 110 10.21 -29.21 7.36
C PRO A 110 10.34 -27.86 6.65
N GLY A 111 11.24 -27.01 7.15
CA GLY A 111 11.51 -25.68 6.61
C GLY A 111 10.62 -24.56 7.14
N VAL A 112 9.52 -24.87 7.84
CA VAL A 112 8.68 -23.87 8.52
C VAL A 112 9.37 -23.37 9.79
N GLN A 113 9.37 -22.04 9.99
CA GLN A 113 9.89 -21.39 11.20
C GLN A 113 8.78 -21.06 12.19
N SER A 114 7.65 -20.56 11.68
CA SER A 114 6.47 -20.24 12.47
C SER A 114 5.25 -20.17 11.57
N ALA A 115 4.07 -20.41 12.15
CA ALA A 115 2.80 -20.35 11.46
C ALA A 115 1.78 -19.60 12.32
N ALA A 116 0.92 -18.82 11.66
CA ALA A 116 -0.17 -18.10 12.29
C ALA A 116 -1.35 -17.99 11.33
N ALA A 117 -2.50 -17.53 11.80
CA ALA A 117 -3.61 -17.13 10.97
C ALA A 117 -4.16 -15.76 11.39
N ALA A 118 -4.74 -15.04 10.43
CA ALA A 118 -5.49 -13.82 10.68
C ALA A 118 -6.68 -13.69 9.73
N TRP A 119 -7.69 -12.91 10.11
CA TRP A 119 -8.89 -12.71 9.28
C TRP A 119 -8.54 -12.12 7.90
N TRP A 120 -7.68 -11.10 7.88
CA TRP A 120 -7.26 -10.41 6.66
C TRP A 120 -5.74 -10.31 6.54
N ILE A 121 -5.27 -10.16 5.30
CA ILE A 121 -3.85 -10.05 4.97
C ILE A 121 -3.47 -8.57 4.86
N PRO A 122 -2.43 -8.10 5.57
CA PRO A 122 -1.93 -6.74 5.37
C PRO A 122 -1.58 -6.47 3.90
N LEU A 123 -1.94 -5.29 3.41
CA LEU A 123 -1.78 -4.83 2.01
C LEU A 123 -2.61 -5.61 0.98
N SER A 124 -3.62 -6.39 1.39
CA SER A 124 -4.54 -7.03 0.44
C SER A 124 -5.64 -6.10 -0.09
N GLY A 125 -5.68 -4.85 0.38
CA GLY A 125 -6.76 -3.89 0.08
C GLY A 125 -8.09 -4.25 0.74
N SER A 126 -8.05 -5.04 1.82
CA SER A 126 -9.21 -5.42 2.62
C SER A 126 -8.97 -5.00 4.07
N ASP A 127 -9.94 -4.30 4.62
CA ASP A 127 -10.01 -3.80 5.97
C ASP A 127 -11.44 -3.96 6.49
N ILE A 128 -11.58 -4.07 7.79
CA ILE A 128 -12.88 -3.97 8.46
C ILE A 128 -12.74 -2.89 9.50
N ASP A 129 -13.45 -1.80 9.27
CA ASP A 129 -13.67 -0.78 10.27
C ASP A 129 -14.79 -1.24 11.20
N LEU A 130 -14.54 -1.17 12.50
CA LEU A 130 -15.54 -1.41 13.51
C LEU A 130 -15.62 -0.18 14.41
N SER A 131 -16.84 0.23 14.73
CA SER A 131 -17.01 1.19 15.82
C SER A 131 -16.67 0.52 17.15
N PHE A 132 -16.28 1.30 18.14
CA PHE A 132 -16.01 0.78 19.48
C PHE A 132 -16.26 1.84 20.54
N ASP A 133 -16.48 1.38 21.77
CA ASP A 133 -16.60 2.23 22.94
C ASP A 133 -15.37 2.10 23.83
N VAL A 134 -14.93 3.21 24.42
CA VAL A 134 -13.92 3.24 25.48
C VAL A 134 -14.66 3.43 26.79
N GLN A 135 -14.59 2.46 27.71
CA GLN A 135 -15.37 2.53 28.95
C GLN A 135 -15.00 3.73 29.81
N GLU A 136 -13.71 4.07 29.86
CA GLU A 136 -13.22 5.17 30.68
C GLU A 136 -13.51 6.55 30.05
N ARG A 137 -13.87 6.59 28.77
CA ARG A 137 -14.07 7.81 27.99
C ARG A 137 -15.18 7.62 26.94
N PRO A 138 -16.46 7.62 27.36
CA PRO A 138 -17.56 7.63 26.41
C PRO A 138 -17.47 8.88 25.52
N LEU A 139 -17.61 8.68 24.20
CA LEU A 139 -17.62 9.78 23.26
C LEU A 139 -18.94 10.58 23.33
N PRO A 140 -18.92 11.87 22.94
CA PRO A 140 -20.14 12.67 22.83
C PRO A 140 -21.17 12.02 21.90
N GLU A 141 -22.45 12.28 22.17
CA GLU A 141 -23.56 11.77 21.36
C GLU A 141 -23.40 12.15 19.88
N GLY A 142 -23.52 11.16 18.99
CA GLY A 142 -23.31 11.34 17.54
C GLY A 142 -21.86 11.15 17.06
N GLN A 143 -20.89 10.95 17.95
CA GLN A 143 -19.53 10.55 17.57
C GLN A 143 -19.30 9.07 17.88
N GLN A 144 -18.65 8.36 16.96
CA GLN A 144 -18.23 6.96 17.16
C GLN A 144 -16.75 6.83 16.89
N ALA A 145 -16.04 6.19 17.81
CA ALA A 145 -14.66 5.80 17.58
C ALA A 145 -14.67 4.66 16.57
N VAL A 146 -13.73 4.68 15.62
CA VAL A 146 -13.61 3.65 14.60
C VAL A 146 -12.16 3.18 14.57
N ALA A 147 -11.99 1.87 14.54
CA ALA A 147 -10.69 1.24 14.39
C ALA A 147 -10.79 0.07 13.42
N GLU A 148 -9.68 -0.21 12.74
CA GLU A 148 -9.54 -1.42 11.93
C GLU A 148 -9.46 -2.63 12.87
N VAL A 149 -10.26 -3.66 12.61
CA VAL A 149 -10.27 -4.87 13.45
C VAL A 149 -9.70 -6.06 12.69
N ASN A 150 -8.83 -6.81 13.37
CA ASN A 150 -8.36 -8.08 12.87
C ASN A 150 -8.44 -9.15 13.96
N VAL A 151 -8.82 -10.36 13.56
CA VAL A 151 -8.80 -11.53 14.43
C VAL A 151 -7.56 -12.34 14.11
N VAL A 152 -6.75 -12.64 15.13
CA VAL A 152 -5.41 -13.21 14.94
C VAL A 152 -5.15 -14.38 15.89
N THR A 153 -4.25 -15.27 15.50
CA THR A 153 -3.75 -16.35 16.35
C THR A 153 -2.55 -15.89 17.19
N PRO A 154 -2.21 -16.57 18.29
CA PRO A 154 -1.13 -16.15 19.20
C PRO A 154 0.21 -15.84 18.52
N GLU A 155 0.64 -16.69 17.58
CA GLU A 155 1.92 -16.55 16.89
C GLU A 155 1.94 -15.49 15.76
N TYR A 156 0.86 -14.71 15.57
CA TYR A 156 0.73 -13.78 14.45
C TYR A 156 1.81 -12.69 14.44
N PHE A 157 1.95 -11.95 15.53
CA PHE A 157 2.94 -10.87 15.61
C PHE A 157 4.36 -11.39 15.53
N ARG A 158 4.64 -12.57 16.11
CA ARG A 158 5.96 -13.23 15.96
C ARG A 158 6.22 -13.68 14.52
N THR A 159 5.23 -14.28 13.87
CA THR A 159 5.34 -14.74 12.48
C THR A 159 5.55 -13.57 11.53
N LEU A 160 4.92 -12.44 11.77
CA LEU A 160 5.13 -11.20 11.01
C LEU A 160 6.28 -10.34 11.51
N ARG A 161 6.94 -10.73 12.61
CA ARG A 161 7.98 -9.95 13.30
C ARG A 161 7.55 -8.51 13.59
N THR A 162 6.29 -8.34 13.94
CA THR A 162 5.73 -7.07 14.42
C THR A 162 6.08 -6.93 15.91
N PRO A 163 6.81 -5.87 16.32
CA PRO A 163 7.20 -5.68 17.72
C PRO A 163 5.99 -5.43 18.63
N ILE A 164 6.03 -6.02 19.83
CA ILE A 164 5.17 -5.61 20.95
C ILE A 164 5.86 -4.42 21.62
N ALA A 165 5.25 -3.24 21.57
CA ALA A 165 5.77 -2.02 22.17
C ALA A 165 5.54 -1.98 23.69
N LEU A 166 4.39 -2.51 24.16
CA LEU A 166 4.02 -2.51 25.57
C LEU A 166 3.14 -3.73 25.89
N GLY A 167 3.23 -4.22 27.13
CA GLY A 167 2.42 -5.36 27.59
C GLY A 167 2.88 -6.69 27.00
N ARG A 168 1.94 -7.52 26.54
CA ARG A 168 2.21 -8.88 26.04
C ARG A 168 1.48 -9.19 24.74
N ALA A 169 1.98 -10.20 24.03
CA ALA A 169 1.25 -10.85 22.94
C ALA A 169 0.13 -11.76 23.49
N PHE A 170 -0.76 -12.19 22.59
CA PHE A 170 -1.71 -13.26 22.89
C PHE A 170 -0.99 -14.59 23.10
N THR A 171 -1.61 -15.46 23.88
CA THR A 171 -1.14 -16.81 24.17
C THR A 171 -2.30 -17.80 24.01
N GLU A 172 -2.00 -19.10 23.99
CA GLU A 172 -3.01 -20.16 24.02
C GLU A 172 -3.92 -20.15 25.27
N ARG A 173 -3.59 -19.32 26.28
CA ARG A 173 -4.41 -19.13 27.48
C ARG A 173 -5.48 -18.06 27.30
N ASP A 174 -5.40 -17.23 26.26
CA ASP A 174 -6.40 -16.21 25.93
C ASP A 174 -7.56 -16.84 25.15
N ASP A 175 -8.10 -17.94 25.69
CA ASP A 175 -9.18 -18.71 25.11
C ASP A 175 -10.55 -18.12 25.48
N LYS A 176 -11.64 -18.76 25.03
CA LYS A 176 -13.02 -18.34 25.34
C LYS A 176 -13.39 -18.39 26.83
N ASN A 177 -12.66 -19.14 27.65
CA ASN A 177 -12.94 -19.30 29.08
C ASN A 177 -12.15 -18.27 29.90
N ALA A 178 -11.14 -17.65 29.31
CA ALA A 178 -10.41 -16.54 29.88
C ALA A 178 -11.19 -15.22 29.76
N PRO A 179 -10.86 -14.21 30.58
CA PRO A 179 -11.36 -12.86 30.38
C PRO A 179 -11.13 -12.37 28.94
N PRO A 180 -12.09 -11.65 28.32
CA PRO A 180 -11.91 -11.13 26.98
C PRO A 180 -10.78 -10.10 26.92
N VAL A 181 -9.85 -10.27 25.99
CA VAL A 181 -8.69 -9.40 25.83
C VAL A 181 -8.60 -8.85 24.41
N ALA A 182 -7.85 -7.75 24.26
CA ALA A 182 -7.49 -7.15 22.99
C ALA A 182 -6.03 -6.66 23.02
N ILE A 183 -5.44 -6.54 21.84
CA ILE A 183 -4.18 -5.85 21.61
C ILE A 183 -4.48 -4.69 20.66
N VAL A 184 -3.85 -3.54 20.85
CA VAL A 184 -4.10 -2.35 20.04
C VAL A 184 -2.81 -1.86 19.38
N SER A 185 -2.91 -1.08 18.31
CA SER A 185 -1.74 -0.45 17.70
C SER A 185 -1.24 0.77 18.47
N GLU A 186 -0.02 1.21 18.18
CA GLU A 186 0.51 2.48 18.71
C GLU A 186 -0.36 3.68 18.30
N SER A 187 -0.86 3.72 17.06
CA SER A 187 -1.75 4.78 16.57
C SER A 187 -3.04 4.85 17.38
N PHE A 188 -3.59 3.69 17.75
CA PHE A 188 -4.75 3.59 18.64
C PHE A 188 -4.44 4.17 20.02
N ALA A 189 -3.34 3.74 20.63
CA ALA A 189 -2.92 4.24 21.94
C ALA A 189 -2.70 5.77 21.92
N LYS A 190 -2.01 6.29 20.90
CA LYS A 190 -1.76 7.74 20.72
C LYS A 190 -3.04 8.54 20.56
N GLN A 191 -4.02 8.01 19.82
CA GLN A 191 -5.27 8.73 19.53
C GLN A 191 -6.25 8.70 20.71
N TYR A 192 -6.44 7.54 21.33
CA TYR A 192 -7.50 7.35 22.33
C TYR A 192 -7.01 7.44 23.79
N PHE A 193 -5.71 7.26 24.02
CA PHE A 193 -5.08 7.35 25.34
C PHE A 193 -3.84 8.29 25.32
N PRO A 194 -3.96 9.54 24.84
CA PRO A 194 -2.82 10.44 24.72
C PRO A 194 -2.21 10.73 26.09
N GLY A 195 -0.92 10.39 26.25
CA GLY A 195 -0.18 10.57 27.50
C GLY A 195 -0.54 9.59 28.63
N GLU A 196 -1.38 8.58 28.35
CA GLU A 196 -1.77 7.54 29.31
C GLU A 196 -1.26 6.16 28.90
N ASN A 197 -1.09 5.27 29.88
CA ASN A 197 -0.85 3.86 29.61
C ASN A 197 -2.18 3.17 29.23
N PRO A 198 -2.30 2.61 28.01
CA PRO A 198 -3.52 1.93 27.57
C PRO A 198 -3.70 0.54 28.17
N ILE A 199 -2.64 -0.08 28.73
CA ILE A 199 -2.72 -1.43 29.31
C ILE A 199 -3.67 -1.43 30.52
N GLY A 200 -4.57 -2.42 30.57
CA GLY A 200 -5.60 -2.56 31.60
C GLY A 200 -6.85 -1.72 31.36
N LYS A 201 -6.85 -0.82 30.36
CA LYS A 201 -8.05 -0.07 29.95
C LYS A 201 -9.00 -0.98 29.19
N ARG A 202 -10.28 -0.61 29.15
CA ARG A 202 -11.35 -1.47 28.63
C ARG A 202 -12.05 -0.84 27.43
N ILE A 203 -12.11 -1.62 26.36
CA ILE A 203 -12.79 -1.25 25.12
C ILE A 203 -13.86 -2.26 24.76
N THR A 204 -14.89 -1.81 24.08
CA THR A 204 -15.97 -2.68 23.56
C THR A 204 -16.04 -2.49 22.05
N PRO A 205 -15.35 -3.31 21.25
CA PRO A 205 -15.50 -3.29 19.80
C PRO A 205 -16.94 -3.70 19.45
N ASN A 206 -17.70 -2.86 18.73
CA ASN A 206 -19.13 -3.03 18.45
C ASN A 206 -19.43 -4.09 17.36
N GLY A 207 -18.90 -5.29 17.54
CA GLY A 207 -19.10 -6.46 16.69
C GLY A 207 -19.09 -7.73 17.53
N SER A 208 -20.01 -8.65 17.26
CA SER A 208 -20.13 -9.90 17.99
C SER A 208 -20.58 -11.02 17.07
N VAL A 209 -20.06 -12.22 17.30
CA VAL A 209 -20.53 -13.45 16.65
C VAL A 209 -21.82 -13.96 17.34
N ASP A 210 -21.97 -13.70 18.65
CA ASP A 210 -22.99 -14.33 19.51
C ASP A 210 -23.96 -13.31 20.17
N GLY A 211 -24.03 -12.08 19.66
CA GLY A 211 -24.97 -11.04 20.13
C GLY A 211 -24.30 -9.79 20.72
N LYS A 212 -24.20 -9.67 22.05
CA LYS A 212 -23.61 -8.48 22.68
C LYS A 212 -22.08 -8.53 22.62
N PRO A 213 -21.40 -7.49 22.14
CA PRO A 213 -19.94 -7.47 22.12
C PRO A 213 -19.37 -7.46 23.54
N PRO A 214 -18.37 -8.32 23.85
CA PRO A 214 -17.77 -8.35 25.17
C PRO A 214 -16.87 -7.14 25.39
N VAL A 215 -16.81 -6.68 26.64
CA VAL A 215 -15.80 -5.73 27.10
C VAL A 215 -14.45 -6.43 27.12
N ARG A 216 -13.45 -5.85 26.47
CA ARG A 216 -12.10 -6.40 26.34
C ARG A 216 -11.08 -5.53 27.05
N GLU A 217 -10.22 -6.14 27.85
CA GLU A 217 -9.06 -5.48 28.44
C GLU A 217 -7.92 -5.40 27.42
N ILE A 218 -7.29 -4.23 27.32
CA ILE A 218 -6.09 -4.05 26.50
C ILE A 218 -4.90 -4.66 27.24
N VAL A 219 -4.32 -5.73 26.69
CA VAL A 219 -3.18 -6.45 27.31
C VAL A 219 -1.84 -6.21 26.60
N GLY A 220 -1.87 -5.55 25.44
CA GLY A 220 -0.66 -5.23 24.68
C GLY A 220 -0.86 -4.11 23.67
N VAL A 221 0.26 -3.47 23.31
CA VAL A 221 0.37 -2.49 22.24
C VAL A 221 1.39 -2.98 21.23
N VAL A 222 1.06 -2.96 19.95
CA VAL A 222 1.95 -3.36 18.85
C VAL A 222 2.34 -2.19 17.97
N ALA A 223 3.47 -2.31 17.29
CA ALA A 223 3.85 -1.37 16.26
C ALA A 223 2.77 -1.26 15.17
N ASP A 224 2.60 -0.06 14.63
CA ASP A 224 1.61 0.22 13.59
C ASP A 224 1.88 -0.59 12.31
N MET A 225 0.86 -1.29 11.80
CA MET A 225 0.91 -2.00 10.52
C MET A 225 0.18 -1.23 9.44
N HIS A 226 0.75 -1.18 8.23
CA HIS A 226 0.03 -0.65 7.06
C HIS A 226 -0.85 -1.75 6.47
N LEU A 227 -2.17 -1.66 6.66
CA LEU A 227 -3.12 -2.67 6.18
C LEU A 227 -3.62 -2.41 4.75
N ILE A 228 -3.82 -1.15 4.35
CA ILE A 228 -4.38 -0.81 3.02
C ILE A 228 -3.27 -0.51 2.02
N SER A 229 -2.40 0.45 2.34
CA SER A 229 -1.29 0.84 1.48
C SER A 229 -0.19 1.51 2.30
N LEU A 230 1.04 1.51 1.78
CA LEU A 230 2.15 2.25 2.37
C LEU A 230 2.04 3.78 2.25
N LYS A 231 1.06 4.29 1.49
CA LYS A 231 0.88 5.74 1.26
C LYS A 231 0.02 6.41 2.33
N VAL A 232 -0.83 5.64 2.99
CA VAL A 232 -1.79 6.15 3.99
C VAL A 232 -1.21 5.85 5.36
N ALA A 233 -1.25 6.84 6.25
CA ALA A 233 -0.81 6.64 7.63
C ALA A 233 -1.60 5.49 8.28
N PRO A 234 -0.96 4.65 9.11
CA PRO A 234 -1.66 3.58 9.81
C PRO A 234 -2.80 4.13 10.66
N ARG A 235 -4.01 3.58 10.46
CA ARG A 235 -5.17 3.89 11.29
C ARG A 235 -5.10 3.12 12.61
N PRO A 236 -5.86 3.54 13.64
CA PRO A 236 -6.03 2.76 14.87
C PRO A 236 -6.47 1.33 14.56
N GLN A 237 -5.79 0.35 15.15
CA GLN A 237 -6.09 -1.07 14.97
C GLN A 237 -6.38 -1.75 16.30
N ILE A 238 -7.33 -2.68 16.28
CA ILE A 238 -7.68 -3.58 17.38
C ILE A 238 -7.49 -5.02 16.87
N TYR A 239 -6.75 -5.80 17.64
CA TYR A 239 -6.55 -7.22 17.42
C TYR A 239 -7.31 -8.01 18.48
N ILE A 240 -7.99 -9.07 18.05
CA ILE A 240 -8.79 -9.96 18.90
C ILE A 240 -8.26 -11.39 18.75
N PRO A 241 -8.11 -12.17 19.84
CA PRO A 241 -7.67 -13.55 19.73
C PRO A 241 -8.77 -14.42 19.10
N HIS A 242 -8.41 -15.21 18.09
CA HIS A 242 -9.36 -16.08 17.35
C HIS A 242 -10.13 -17.08 18.23
N GLN A 243 -9.56 -17.49 19.37
CA GLN A 243 -10.23 -18.39 20.32
C GLN A 243 -11.41 -17.71 21.03
N GLN A 244 -11.45 -16.38 21.07
CA GLN A 244 -12.55 -15.59 21.64
C GLN A 244 -13.47 -14.97 20.58
N PHE A 245 -13.16 -15.16 19.29
CA PHE A 245 -13.96 -14.66 18.17
C PHE A 245 -13.75 -15.58 16.96
N GLY A 246 -14.59 -16.61 16.86
CA GLY A 246 -14.47 -17.61 15.80
C GLY A 246 -14.87 -17.06 14.44
N ILE A 247 -13.97 -17.18 13.45
CA ILE A 247 -14.17 -16.71 12.08
C ILE A 247 -13.94 -17.87 11.11
N HIS A 248 -14.84 -18.02 10.16
CA HIS A 248 -14.81 -19.11 9.19
C HIS A 248 -13.80 -18.86 8.06
N SER A 249 -13.56 -17.58 7.72
CA SER A 249 -12.63 -17.16 6.68
C SER A 249 -11.38 -16.53 7.29
N MET A 250 -10.24 -17.24 7.29
CA MET A 250 -8.95 -16.66 7.71
C MET A 250 -7.87 -17.01 6.70
N SER A 251 -6.81 -16.21 6.70
CA SER A 251 -5.60 -16.45 5.94
C SER A 251 -4.53 -17.00 6.87
N ILE A 252 -3.90 -18.11 6.48
CA ILE A 252 -2.70 -18.61 7.15
C ILE A 252 -1.47 -17.84 6.66
N PHE A 253 -0.50 -17.70 7.55
CA PHE A 253 0.80 -17.07 7.35
C PHE A 253 1.84 -18.08 7.78
N VAL A 254 2.75 -18.43 6.88
CA VAL A 254 3.80 -19.41 7.15
C VAL A 254 5.14 -18.80 6.81
N ARG A 255 5.93 -18.53 7.84
CA ARG A 255 7.31 -18.10 7.69
C ARG A 255 8.20 -19.32 7.48
N THR A 256 9.08 -19.26 6.49
CA THR A 256 9.89 -20.40 6.08
C THR A 256 11.34 -20.03 5.77
N GLN A 257 12.24 -21.01 5.81
CA GLN A 257 13.63 -20.84 5.35
C GLN A 257 13.82 -21.26 3.89
N VAL A 258 12.91 -22.09 3.36
CA VAL A 258 12.96 -22.54 1.96
C VAL A 258 12.31 -21.50 1.02
N ALA A 259 12.19 -21.82 -0.27
CA ALA A 259 11.38 -21.01 -1.19
C ALA A 259 9.90 -21.08 -0.75
N PRO A 260 9.24 -19.95 -0.42
CA PRO A 260 7.86 -19.97 0.08
C PRO A 260 6.90 -20.74 -0.82
N GLU A 261 7.03 -20.57 -2.13
CA GLU A 261 6.20 -21.19 -3.17
C GLU A 261 6.26 -22.73 -3.12
N SER A 262 7.38 -23.30 -2.68
CA SER A 262 7.55 -24.75 -2.56
C SER A 262 6.64 -25.38 -1.50
N LEU A 263 6.15 -24.59 -0.53
CA LEU A 263 5.25 -25.08 0.52
C LEU A 263 3.79 -25.17 0.06
N THR A 264 3.42 -24.60 -1.09
CA THR A 264 2.02 -24.51 -1.56
C THR A 264 1.31 -25.86 -1.56
N ASN A 265 1.92 -26.88 -2.15
CA ASN A 265 1.32 -28.22 -2.25
C ASN A 265 1.28 -28.92 -0.90
N THR A 266 2.30 -28.74 -0.06
CA THR A 266 2.36 -29.29 1.30
C THR A 266 1.26 -28.70 2.18
N LEU A 267 1.05 -27.38 2.11
CA LEU A 267 -0.04 -26.70 2.83
C LEU A 267 -1.41 -27.21 2.37
N ARG A 268 -1.62 -27.33 1.05
CA ARG A 268 -2.87 -27.88 0.50
C ARG A 268 -3.14 -29.29 0.98
N ARG A 269 -2.12 -30.16 0.98
CA ARG A 269 -2.25 -31.53 1.50
C ARG A 269 -2.57 -31.53 3.00
N THR A 270 -1.88 -30.71 3.78
CA THR A 270 -2.07 -30.63 5.24
C THR A 270 -3.50 -30.20 5.59
N VAL A 271 -4.06 -29.24 4.85
CA VAL A 271 -5.47 -28.83 5.00
C VAL A 271 -6.40 -29.99 4.64
N ALA A 272 -6.19 -30.63 3.48
CA ALA A 272 -7.03 -31.74 3.03
C ALA A 272 -6.99 -32.98 3.95
N GLU A 273 -5.88 -33.21 4.66
CA GLU A 273 -5.74 -34.26 5.68
C GLU A 273 -6.50 -33.95 6.98
N ILE A 274 -6.86 -32.68 7.23
CA ILE A 274 -7.73 -32.30 8.34
C ILE A 274 -9.17 -32.35 7.86
N ASP A 275 -9.45 -31.70 6.73
CA ASP A 275 -10.76 -31.65 6.10
C ASP A 275 -10.61 -31.40 4.59
N LYS A 276 -11.06 -32.36 3.79
CA LYS A 276 -11.02 -32.32 2.32
C LYS A 276 -11.95 -31.27 1.71
N ASP A 277 -12.96 -30.84 2.46
CA ASP A 277 -14.00 -29.93 1.99
C ASP A 277 -13.65 -28.46 2.28
N VAL A 278 -12.51 -28.20 2.95
CA VAL A 278 -11.98 -26.85 3.18
C VAL A 278 -11.11 -26.41 2.00
N PRO A 279 -11.54 -25.44 1.17
CA PRO A 279 -10.74 -24.92 0.09
C PRO A 279 -9.56 -24.08 0.60
N ILE A 280 -8.40 -24.28 -0.04
CA ILE A 280 -7.25 -23.39 0.06
C ILE A 280 -7.09 -22.63 -1.26
N TYR A 281 -7.08 -21.30 -1.20
CA TYR A 281 -7.05 -20.45 -2.39
C TYR A 281 -6.24 -19.18 -2.15
N ARG A 282 -5.99 -18.42 -3.24
CA ARG A 282 -5.19 -17.18 -3.22
C ARG A 282 -3.83 -17.34 -2.52
N THR A 283 -3.17 -18.47 -2.74
CA THR A 283 -1.84 -18.71 -2.18
C THR A 283 -0.81 -17.78 -2.84
N ARG A 284 -0.21 -16.88 -2.05
CA ARG A 284 0.73 -15.84 -2.51
C ARG A 284 1.71 -15.47 -1.41
N THR A 285 2.87 -14.92 -1.77
CA THR A 285 3.81 -14.41 -0.76
C THR A 285 3.40 -13.03 -0.26
N LEU A 286 3.79 -12.65 0.96
CA LEU A 286 3.62 -11.26 1.41
C LEU A 286 4.45 -10.28 0.58
N THR A 287 5.58 -10.72 0.01
CA THR A 287 6.35 -9.94 -0.96
C THR A 287 5.53 -9.63 -2.21
N ASP A 288 4.69 -10.55 -2.70
CA ASP A 288 3.80 -10.29 -3.82
C ASP A 288 2.77 -9.20 -3.48
N TYR A 289 2.14 -9.27 -2.30
CA TYR A 289 1.21 -8.22 -1.83
C TYR A 289 1.90 -6.86 -1.70
N MET A 290 3.11 -6.83 -1.16
CA MET A 290 3.93 -5.62 -1.07
C MET A 290 4.20 -5.03 -2.46
N SER A 291 4.62 -5.86 -3.41
CA SER A 291 4.93 -5.42 -4.78
C SER A 291 3.70 -4.88 -5.52
N GLN A 292 2.53 -5.50 -5.30
CA GLN A 292 1.26 -5.07 -5.90
C GLN A 292 0.77 -3.75 -5.31
N SER A 293 0.92 -3.54 -3.99
CA SER A 293 0.54 -2.30 -3.32
C SER A 293 1.30 -1.08 -3.86
N VAL A 294 2.54 -1.28 -4.34
CA VAL A 294 3.39 -0.22 -4.94
C VAL A 294 3.43 -0.23 -6.47
N ALA A 295 2.66 -1.10 -7.14
CA ALA A 295 2.71 -1.24 -8.60
C ALA A 295 2.21 0.02 -9.34
N GLN A 296 1.07 0.58 -8.92
CA GLN A 296 0.50 1.78 -9.53
C GLN A 296 1.43 3.01 -9.44
N PRO A 297 1.99 3.40 -8.27
CA PRO A 297 2.95 4.50 -8.22
C PRO A 297 4.22 4.24 -9.04
N ARG A 298 4.69 2.98 -9.12
CA ARG A 298 5.84 2.62 -9.97
C ARG A 298 5.58 2.91 -11.45
N LEU A 299 4.41 2.50 -11.96
CA LEU A 299 4.03 2.72 -13.35
C LEU A 299 3.94 4.23 -13.67
N ASN A 300 3.32 5.02 -12.79
CA ASN A 300 3.23 6.46 -12.97
C ASN A 300 4.61 7.12 -12.99
N ALA A 301 5.52 6.72 -12.09
CA ALA A 301 6.89 7.23 -12.06
C ALA A 301 7.66 6.88 -13.34
N MET A 302 7.51 5.65 -13.85
CA MET A 302 8.13 5.22 -15.11
C MET A 302 7.60 6.01 -16.31
N LEU A 303 6.28 6.20 -16.41
CA LEU A 303 5.67 6.96 -17.50
C LEU A 303 6.11 8.43 -17.49
N VAL A 304 6.12 9.08 -16.32
CA VAL A 304 6.56 10.47 -16.19
C VAL A 304 8.07 10.60 -16.49
N GLY A 305 8.88 9.64 -16.03
CA GLY A 305 10.30 9.59 -16.35
C GLY A 305 10.56 9.45 -17.86
N LEU A 306 9.80 8.57 -18.53
CA LEU A 306 9.89 8.39 -19.98
C LEU A 306 9.50 9.67 -20.75
N PHE A 307 8.39 10.31 -20.37
CA PHE A 307 7.98 11.56 -20.99
C PHE A 307 9.00 12.68 -20.75
N ALA A 308 9.55 12.80 -19.55
CA ALA A 308 10.60 13.77 -19.24
C ALA A 308 11.85 13.55 -20.10
N LEU A 309 12.26 12.29 -20.31
CA LEU A 309 13.39 11.95 -21.17
C LEU A 309 13.12 12.33 -22.64
N ILE A 310 11.93 12.02 -23.17
CA ILE A 310 11.55 12.38 -24.54
C ILE A 310 11.51 13.90 -24.71
N SER A 311 10.92 14.62 -23.77
CA SER A 311 10.89 16.09 -23.77
C SER A 311 12.29 16.70 -23.74
N LEU A 312 13.21 16.11 -22.97
CA LEU A 312 14.61 16.55 -22.93
C LEU A 312 15.31 16.36 -24.29
N LEU A 313 15.10 15.21 -24.96
CA LEU A 313 15.67 14.94 -26.28
C LEU A 313 15.10 15.89 -27.35
N LEU A 314 13.79 16.16 -27.31
CA LEU A 314 13.15 17.11 -28.21
C LEU A 314 13.69 18.53 -28.00
N ALA A 315 13.87 18.96 -26.75
CA ALA A 315 14.47 20.25 -26.42
C ALA A 315 15.92 20.36 -26.94
N ALA A 316 16.73 19.31 -26.77
CA ALA A 316 18.09 19.26 -27.30
C ALA A 316 18.11 19.37 -28.83
N ALA A 317 17.20 18.68 -29.53
CA ALA A 317 17.06 18.77 -30.97
C ALA A 317 16.59 20.16 -31.44
N GLY A 318 15.64 20.79 -30.71
CA GLY A 318 15.17 22.15 -30.98
C GLY A 318 16.28 23.19 -30.85
N ILE A 319 17.09 23.10 -29.79
CA ILE A 319 18.27 23.95 -29.59
C ILE A 319 19.26 23.77 -30.75
N PHE A 320 19.54 22.53 -31.16
CA PHE A 320 20.44 22.25 -32.28
C PHE A 320 19.93 22.85 -33.59
N GLY A 321 18.62 22.75 -33.88
CA GLY A 321 18.02 23.33 -35.07
C GLY A 321 18.09 24.86 -35.12
N VAL A 322 17.86 25.53 -33.98
CA VAL A 322 17.96 27.00 -33.89
C VAL A 322 19.41 27.48 -33.99
N MET A 323 20.34 26.78 -33.34
CA MET A 323 21.78 27.09 -33.42
C MET A 323 22.34 26.86 -34.82
N SER A 324 21.97 25.76 -35.48
CA SER A 324 22.38 25.51 -36.87
C SER A 324 21.88 26.63 -37.79
N TYR A 325 20.62 27.05 -37.65
CA TYR A 325 20.05 28.11 -38.48
C TYR A 325 20.70 29.48 -38.24
N SER A 326 21.00 29.81 -36.97
CA SER A 326 21.64 31.09 -36.62
C SER A 326 23.07 31.20 -37.10
N VAL A 327 23.80 30.08 -37.17
CA VAL A 327 25.15 30.02 -37.75
C VAL A 327 25.07 30.19 -39.27
N THR A 328 24.16 29.49 -39.96
CA THR A 328 24.01 29.61 -41.42
C THR A 328 23.60 31.02 -41.85
N GLN A 329 22.77 31.70 -41.05
CA GLN A 329 22.33 33.08 -41.29
C GLN A 329 23.40 34.15 -40.98
N ARG A 330 24.50 33.78 -40.29
CA ARG A 330 25.66 34.66 -40.03
C ARG A 330 26.80 34.48 -41.03
N THR A 331 26.81 33.36 -41.76
CA THR A 331 27.83 33.05 -42.78
C THR A 331 27.45 33.50 -44.19
N GLN A 332 26.20 33.92 -44.42
CA GLN A 332 25.77 34.64 -45.62
C GLN A 332 25.64 36.13 -45.32
#